data_AF-A0A9E5T0D5-F1
#
_entry.id   AF-A0A9E5T0D5-F1
#
_cell.length_a   1.000
_cell.length_b   1.000
_cell.length_c   1.000
_cell.angle_alpha   90.00
_cell.angle_beta   90.00
_cell.angle_gamma   90.00
#
_symmetry.space_group_name_H-M   'P 1'
#
loop_
_entity.id
_entity.type
_entity.pdbx_description
1 polymer ?
#
loop_
_entity_poly.entity_id
_entity_poly.type
_entity_poly.pdbx_seq_one_letter_code
_entity_poly.pdbx_strand_id
1 'polypeptide(L)'
;FIGTHDFSAVRSVGTETKSSVRTVYYFDITKDHDLIEFKISANGFLYNMARAMVGTVVFTALGKISPDSISSILAAGDRRLSGPTAPACGLYMTYVEYGGPVGEMMES
;
A
#
# COMPACT_ATOMS: atom_id res chain seq x y z
N PHE A 1 -6.34 -2.83 4.84
CA PHE A 1 -5.00 -2.19 4.89
C PHE A 1 -4.96 -0.89 5.69
N ILE A 2 -6.04 -0.11 5.74
CA ILE A 2 -6.10 1.16 6.50
C ILE A 2 -5.75 0.92 7.99
N GLY A 3 -5.01 1.86 8.58
CA GLY A 3 -4.55 1.81 9.97
C GLY A 3 -3.06 1.48 10.12
N THR A 4 -2.64 1.25 11.36
CA THR A 4 -1.26 0.90 11.71
C THR A 4 -1.09 -0.62 11.76
N HIS A 5 -0.24 -1.16 10.88
CA HIS A 5 -0.02 -2.60 10.75
C HIS A 5 1.45 -2.89 10.48
N ASP A 6 1.86 -4.14 10.74
CA ASP A 6 3.09 -4.68 10.16
C ASP A 6 2.83 -5.04 8.69
N PHE A 7 3.56 -4.39 7.78
CA PHE A 7 3.46 -4.59 6.34
C PHE A 7 4.58 -5.48 5.77
N SER A 8 5.23 -6.30 6.61
CA SER A 8 6.21 -7.32 6.19
C SER A 8 5.69 -8.27 5.11
N ALA A 9 4.40 -8.62 5.14
CA ALA A 9 3.76 -9.47 4.14
C ALA A 9 3.58 -8.81 2.76
N VAL A 10 3.74 -7.49 2.64
CA VAL A 10 3.54 -6.76 1.37
C VAL A 10 4.75 -5.92 0.99
N ARG A 11 5.96 -6.34 1.36
CA ARG A 11 7.22 -5.69 0.92
C ARG A 11 8.13 -6.68 0.18
N SER A 12 9.16 -6.19 -0.48
CA SER A 12 10.25 -7.07 -0.92
C SER A 12 11.14 -7.51 0.26
N VAL A 13 11.48 -8.79 0.27
CA VAL A 13 12.48 -9.37 1.18
C VAL A 13 13.87 -8.84 0.82
N GLY A 14 14.75 -8.65 1.81
CA GLY A 14 16.15 -8.25 1.61
C GLY A 14 16.43 -6.74 1.63
N THR A 15 15.41 -5.90 1.86
CA THR A 15 15.64 -4.47 2.14
C THR A 15 15.78 -4.24 3.64
N GLU A 16 16.89 -3.63 4.04
CA GLU A 16 17.16 -3.26 5.43
C GLU A 16 16.22 -2.11 5.82
N THR A 17 15.40 -2.33 6.84
CA THR A 17 14.51 -1.30 7.38
C THR A 17 14.39 -1.49 8.87
N LYS A 18 14.39 -0.38 9.63
CA LYS A 18 14.33 -0.42 11.10
C LYS A 18 13.00 -0.97 11.62
N SER A 19 11.91 -0.81 10.85
CA SER A 19 10.59 -1.34 11.17
C SER A 19 9.76 -1.47 9.89
N SER A 20 9.00 -2.57 9.79
CA SER A 20 7.99 -2.81 8.76
C SER A 20 6.61 -2.28 9.16
N VAL A 21 6.48 -1.67 10.33
CA VAL A 21 5.23 -1.05 10.78
C VAL A 21 5.04 0.28 10.08
N ARG A 22 3.89 0.47 9.44
CA ARG A 22 3.47 1.73 8.81
C ARG A 22 2.03 2.04 9.19
N THR A 23 1.64 3.29 8.99
CA THR A 23 0.25 3.73 9.11
C THR A 23 -0.22 4.11 7.72
N VAL A 24 -1.21 3.40 7.20
CA VAL A 24 -1.93 3.76 5.97
C VAL A 24 -3.14 4.58 6.37
N TYR A 25 -3.18 5.84 5.96
CA TYR A 25 -4.26 6.77 6.29
C TYR A 25 -5.52 6.50 5.47
N TYR A 26 -5.34 6.27 4.16
CA TYR A 26 -6.44 5.85 3.28
C TYR A 26 -5.92 4.89 2.20
N PHE A 27 -6.85 4.08 1.68
CA PHE A 27 -6.65 3.20 0.53
C PHE A 27 -7.96 3.22 -0.26
N ASP A 28 -8.04 4.13 -1.22
CA ASP A 28 -9.26 4.36 -1.99
C ASP A 28 -9.14 3.73 -3.37
N ILE A 29 -10.27 3.23 -3.87
CA ILE A 29 -10.37 2.62 -5.20
C ILE A 29 -11.50 3.32 -5.93
N THR A 30 -11.19 3.98 -7.03
CA THR A 30 -12.17 4.62 -7.90
C THR A 30 -12.12 3.97 -9.28
N LYS A 31 -13.26 3.98 -9.97
CA LYS A 31 -13.36 3.51 -11.35
C LYS A 31 -13.90 4.65 -12.21
N ASP A 32 -13.15 4.98 -13.25
CA ASP A 32 -13.56 5.90 -14.30
C ASP A 32 -13.45 5.17 -15.64
N HIS A 33 -14.60 4.81 -16.24
CA HIS A 33 -14.68 3.98 -17.44
C HIS A 33 -13.85 2.69 -17.32
N ASP A 34 -12.76 2.59 -18.07
CA ASP A 34 -11.86 1.43 -18.10
C ASP A 34 -10.63 1.59 -17.18
N LEU A 35 -10.49 2.73 -16.51
CA LEU A 35 -9.43 3.01 -15.57
C LEU A 35 -9.88 2.71 -14.13
N ILE A 36 -9.11 1.91 -13.41
CA ILE A 36 -9.24 1.73 -11.97
C ILE A 36 -8.06 2.43 -11.31
N GLU A 37 -8.35 3.47 -10.54
CA GLU A 37 -7.34 4.22 -9.79
C GLU A 37 -7.30 3.74 -8.34
N PHE A 38 -6.08 3.54 -7.84
CA PHE A 38 -5.81 3.23 -6.44
C PHE A 38 -5.09 4.43 -5.83
N LYS A 39 -5.71 5.08 -4.86
CA LYS A 39 -5.09 6.19 -4.12
C LYS A 39 -4.69 5.68 -2.73
N ILE A 40 -3.41 5.84 -2.39
CA ILE A 40 -2.88 5.36 -1.11
C ILE A 40 -2.11 6.50 -0.45
N SER A 41 -2.43 6.79 0.81
CA SER A 41 -1.62 7.68 1.65
C SER A 41 -1.16 6.94 2.90
N ALA A 42 0.08 7.17 3.29
CA ALA A 42 0.71 6.55 4.44
C ALA A 42 1.79 7.45 5.03
N ASN A 43 2.15 7.20 6.29
CA ASN A 43 3.29 7.86 6.94
C ASN A 43 4.65 7.48 6.32
N GLY A 44 4.65 6.53 5.39
CA GLY A 44 5.79 6.11 4.59
C GLY A 44 5.51 4.77 3.92
N PHE A 45 6.26 4.46 2.88
CA PHE A 45 6.14 3.19 2.14
C PHE A 45 7.41 2.36 2.28
N LEU A 46 7.25 1.03 2.42
CA LEU A 46 8.35 0.08 2.27
C LEU A 46 8.62 -0.18 0.79
N TYR A 47 9.80 -0.74 0.47
CA TYR A 47 10.12 -1.08 -0.91
C TYR A 47 9.09 -2.06 -1.50
N ASN A 48 8.52 -1.68 -2.65
CA ASN A 48 7.39 -2.33 -3.34
C ASN A 48 6.05 -2.41 -2.58
N MET A 49 5.91 -1.72 -1.44
CA MET A 49 4.70 -1.77 -0.60
C MET A 49 3.41 -1.45 -1.36
N ALA A 50 3.32 -0.27 -1.95
CA ALA A 50 2.13 0.17 -2.67
C ALA A 50 1.73 -0.83 -3.78
N ARG A 51 2.70 -1.29 -4.57
CA ARG A 51 2.47 -2.21 -5.69
C ARG A 51 2.05 -3.60 -5.23
N ALA A 52 2.59 -4.10 -4.13
CA ALA A 52 2.20 -5.38 -3.55
C ALA A 52 0.79 -5.30 -2.93
N MET A 53 0.44 -4.18 -2.29
CA MET A 53 -0.91 -3.95 -1.79
C MET A 53 -1.93 -3.95 -2.93
N VAL A 54 -1.70 -3.16 -3.99
CA VAL A 54 -2.56 -3.12 -5.18
C VAL A 54 -2.73 -4.51 -5.79
N GLY A 55 -1.62 -5.21 -6.02
CA GLY A 55 -1.69 -6.55 -6.61
C GLY A 55 -2.40 -7.59 -5.74
N THR A 56 -2.35 -7.45 -4.42
CA THR A 56 -3.13 -8.28 -3.49
C THR A 56 -4.63 -8.02 -3.59
N VAL A 57 -5.04 -6.75 -3.69
CA VAL A 57 -6.45 -6.39 -3.90
C VAL A 57 -6.95 -6.90 -5.25
N VAL A 58 -6.17 -6.75 -6.32
CA VAL A 58 -6.52 -7.28 -7.64
C VAL A 58 -6.69 -8.80 -7.60
N PHE A 59 -5.78 -9.53 -6.94
CA PHE A 59 -5.92 -10.99 -6.78
C PHE A 59 -7.18 -11.39 -6.02
N THR A 60 -7.53 -10.60 -5.01
CA THR A 60 -8.76 -10.77 -4.23
C THR A 60 -10.00 -10.53 -5.11
N ALA A 61 -10.01 -9.46 -5.91
CA ALA A 61 -11.09 -9.15 -6.83
C ALA A 61 -11.29 -10.24 -7.91
N LEU A 62 -10.22 -10.94 -8.28
CA LEU A 62 -10.24 -12.10 -9.19
C LEU A 62 -10.61 -13.42 -8.50
N GLY A 63 -10.96 -13.40 -7.20
CA GLY A 63 -11.34 -14.57 -6.42
C GLY A 63 -10.20 -15.54 -6.11
N LYS A 64 -8.93 -15.13 -6.26
CA LYS A 64 -7.76 -15.98 -5.98
C LYS A 64 -7.44 -16.08 -4.50
N ILE A 65 -7.84 -15.07 -3.73
CA ILE A 65 -7.68 -14.97 -2.27
C ILE A 65 -8.98 -14.38 -1.72
N SER A 66 -9.42 -14.80 -0.53
CA SER A 66 -10.57 -14.19 0.13
C SER A 66 -10.24 -12.79 0.65
N PRO A 67 -11.14 -11.80 0.52
CA PRO A 67 -10.96 -10.47 1.13
C PRO A 67 -10.67 -10.52 2.62
N ASP A 68 -11.31 -11.45 3.34
CA ASP A 68 -11.15 -11.64 4.78
C ASP A 68 -9.75 -12.13 5.16
N SER A 69 -9.01 -12.70 4.19
CA SER A 69 -7.65 -13.18 4.40
C SER A 69 -6.62 -12.07 4.49
N ILE A 70 -6.94 -10.83 4.09
CA ILE A 70 -5.97 -9.71 4.13
C ILE A 70 -5.44 -9.49 5.55
N SER A 71 -6.31 -9.54 6.56
CA SER A 71 -5.89 -9.39 7.96
C SER A 71 -4.95 -10.52 8.39
N SER A 72 -5.24 -11.76 8.01
CA SER A 72 -4.35 -12.90 8.28
C SER A 72 -3.03 -12.84 7.52
N ILE A 73 -3.02 -12.30 6.28
CA ILE A 73 -1.81 -12.11 5.48
C ILE A 73 -0.88 -11.13 6.18
N LEU A 74 -1.41 -9.99 6.64
CA LEU A 74 -0.63 -9.00 7.40
C LEU A 74 -0.08 -9.61 8.70
N ALA A 75 -0.93 -10.34 9.45
CA ALA A 75 -0.52 -10.98 10.69
C ALA A 75 0.56 -12.07 10.50
N ALA A 76 0.51 -12.80 9.38
CA ALA A 76 1.50 -13.84 9.08
C ALA A 76 2.87 -13.27 8.68
N GLY A 77 2.92 -12.03 8.16
CA GLY A 77 4.17 -11.41 7.70
C GLY A 77 4.81 -12.08 6.48
N ASP A 78 4.12 -13.02 5.84
CA ASP A 78 4.67 -13.85 4.75
C ASP A 78 4.27 -13.30 3.38
N ARG A 79 5.27 -12.80 2.64
CA ARG A 79 5.11 -12.26 1.29
C ARG A 79 4.54 -13.26 0.27
N ARG A 80 4.67 -14.57 0.51
CA ARG A 80 4.14 -15.61 -0.39
C ARG A 80 2.61 -15.71 -0.34
N LEU A 81 1.99 -15.20 0.74
CA LEU A 81 0.55 -15.22 0.93
C LEU A 81 -0.16 -14.01 0.28
N SER A 82 0.60 -12.99 -0.11
CA SER A 82 0.07 -11.80 -0.79
C SER A 82 0.12 -11.93 -2.31
N GLY A 83 -0.65 -11.09 -3.00
CA GLY A 83 -0.73 -11.11 -4.46
C GLY A 83 0.59 -10.75 -5.16
N PRO A 84 0.66 -10.95 -6.49
CA PRO A 84 1.81 -10.53 -7.27
C PRO A 84 2.01 -9.02 -7.16
N THR A 85 3.25 -8.55 -7.28
CA THR A 85 3.52 -7.09 -7.29
C THR A 85 2.98 -6.50 -8.59
N ALA A 86 2.10 -5.49 -8.50
CA ALA A 86 1.57 -4.80 -9.68
C ALA A 86 2.71 -4.21 -10.56
N PRO A 87 2.52 -4.05 -11.89
CA PRO A 87 3.50 -3.39 -12.76
C PRO A 87 3.88 -1.98 -12.27
N ALA A 88 5.12 -1.55 -12.54
CA ALA A 88 5.63 -0.26 -12.05
C ALA A 88 5.09 0.94 -12.84
N CYS A 89 4.71 0.74 -14.10
CA CYS A 89 4.31 1.81 -15.03
C CYS A 89 3.07 2.60 -14.59
N GLY A 90 2.24 2.06 -13.70
CA GLY A 90 1.06 2.73 -13.17
C GLY A 90 1.27 3.42 -11.81
N LEU A 91 2.46 3.32 -11.21
CA LEU A 91 2.74 3.95 -9.92
C LEU A 91 3.39 5.32 -10.10
N TYR A 92 2.80 6.35 -9.50
CA TYR A 92 3.37 7.68 -9.42
C TYR A 92 3.07 8.31 -8.05
N MET A 93 3.91 9.26 -7.63
CA MET A 93 3.74 9.99 -6.37
C MET A 93 3.02 11.31 -6.68
N THR A 94 1.87 11.55 -6.04
CA THR A 94 1.04 12.73 -6.29
C THR A 94 1.45 13.94 -5.47
N TYR A 95 1.75 13.74 -4.19
CA TYR A 95 2.13 14.81 -3.27
C TYR A 95 2.87 14.24 -2.05
N VAL A 96 3.53 15.11 -1.30
CA VAL A 96 4.18 14.81 -0.02
C VAL A 96 3.77 15.89 0.96
N GLU A 97 3.20 15.49 2.10
CA GLU A 97 2.84 16.42 3.18
C GLU A 97 4.08 16.66 4.06
N TYR A 98 4.37 17.94 4.29
CA TYR A 98 5.40 18.36 5.25
C TYR A 98 4.70 18.98 6.46
N GLY A 99 5.09 18.57 7.66
CA GLY A 99 4.66 19.25 8.88
C GLY A 99 5.48 20.52 9.16
N GLY A 100 4.99 21.35 10.07
CA GLY A 100 5.70 22.53 10.57
C GLY A 100 5.65 23.73 9.61
N PRO A 101 6.55 24.72 9.78
CA PRO A 101 6.46 26.00 9.08
C PRO A 101 6.43 25.89 7.56
N VAL A 102 7.06 24.86 6.99
CA VAL A 102 7.08 24.62 5.54
C VAL A 102 5.72 24.13 5.03
N GLY A 103 5.02 23.29 5.80
CA GLY A 103 3.66 22.86 5.48
C GLY A 103 2.67 24.01 5.59
N GLU A 104 2.76 24.79 6.66
CA GLU A 104 1.88 25.95 6.91
C GLU A 104 1.99 27.01 5.80
N MET A 105 3.17 27.21 5.20
CA MET A 105 3.38 28.12 4.07
C MET A 105 2.85 27.60 2.73
N MET A 106 2.60 26.29 2.59
CA MET A 106 2.12 25.67 1.35
C MET A 106 0.59 25.54 1.28
N GLU A 107 -0.10 25.70 2.42
CA GLU A 107 -1.58 25.69 2.49
C GLU A 107 -2.22 27.08 2.31
N SER A 108 -1.41 28.15 2.28
CA SER A 108 -1.82 29.55 2.03
C SER A 108 -1.76 29.93 0.56
#